data_AF-A0AAP5T4R5-F1
#
_entry.id   AF-A0AAP5T4R5-F1
#
_cell.length_a   1.000
_cell.length_b   1.000
_cell.length_c   1.000
_cell.angle_alpha   90.00
_cell.angle_beta   90.00
_cell.angle_gamma   90.00
#
_symmetry.space_group_name_H-M   'P 1'
#
loop_
_entity.id
_entity.type
_entity.pdbx_description
1 polymer ?
#
loop_
_entity_poly.entity_id
_entity_poly.type
_entity_poly.pdbx_seq_one_letter_code
_entity_poly.pdbx_strand_id
1 'polypeptide(L)'
;GHDSWIISLPQQVLDSACPRTGVKPLVPFLKIDQGLAPEQQGAQLMKPIPHLDDLLSRAVEKHMFGTKMRSVIKLPGDGVDSVVEQQFGLARQILVTGLVPIIEPEVDIRSPRKAEVEDQLKAAILAQLDKLGDDQSVILKVTLPERADFYREFADHPRVIRVLALSGGYTRAQATTLLARNHGVIASFSRALTEGLSTAQSPAQFNAVLDEAINAIATASRT
;
A
#
# COMPACT_ATOMS: atom_id res chain seq x y z
N GLY A 1 6.52 -14.13 12.13
CA GLY A 1 7.03 -12.77 11.91
C GLY A 1 5.93 -11.98 11.26
N HIS A 2 5.28 -11.09 12.01
CA HIS A 2 4.29 -10.16 11.47
C HIS A 2 4.98 -8.81 11.33
N ASP A 3 5.27 -8.41 10.09
CA ASP A 3 5.82 -7.09 9.81
C ASP A 3 4.68 -6.07 9.97
N SER A 4 4.77 -5.23 11.00
CA SER A 4 3.93 -4.05 11.17
C SER A 4 4.43 -2.93 10.26
N TRP A 5 3.51 -2.23 9.61
CA TRP A 5 3.82 -1.13 8.70
C TRP A 5 3.24 0.16 9.25
N ILE A 6 3.96 1.26 9.02
CA ILE A 6 3.61 2.58 9.55
C ILE A 6 3.35 3.51 8.37
N ILE A 7 2.19 4.16 8.37
CA ILE A 7 1.82 5.18 7.38
C ILE A 7 1.51 6.47 8.12
N SER A 8 2.00 7.60 7.59
CA SER A 8 1.61 8.92 8.06
C SER A 8 0.30 9.31 7.40
N LEU A 9 -0.77 9.48 8.18
CA LEU A 9 -2.08 9.96 7.69
C LEU A 9 -2.26 11.46 7.97
N PRO A 10 -3.21 12.15 7.31
CA PRO A 10 -3.56 13.53 7.63
C PRO A 10 -4.07 13.68 9.08
N GLN A 11 -3.83 14.85 9.70
CA GLN A 11 -4.13 15.12 11.11
C GLN A 11 -5.60 14.85 11.49
N GLN A 12 -6.55 15.13 10.59
CA GLN A 12 -7.98 14.87 10.83
C GLN A 12 -8.33 13.38 11.03
N VAL A 13 -7.56 12.47 10.44
CA VAL A 13 -7.71 11.00 10.63
C VAL A 13 -6.96 10.53 11.88
N LEU A 14 -5.95 11.28 12.32
CA LEU A 14 -5.13 10.98 13.49
C LEU A 14 -5.78 11.44 14.79
N ASP A 15 -6.55 12.53 14.75
CA ASP A 15 -7.19 13.14 15.91
C ASP A 15 -8.28 12.24 16.53
N SER A 16 -8.77 11.24 15.80
CA SER A 16 -9.66 10.18 16.31
C SER A 16 -8.93 8.95 16.88
N ALA A 17 -7.61 8.82 16.69
CA ALA A 17 -6.86 7.58 16.90
C ALA A 17 -5.73 7.65 17.97
N CYS A 18 -5.24 8.82 18.39
CA CYS A 18 -4.13 8.88 19.37
C CYS A 18 -4.03 10.21 20.15
N PRO A 19 -3.73 10.22 21.48
CA PRO A 19 -3.56 11.45 22.24
C PRO A 19 -2.22 12.14 21.95
N ARG A 20 -2.27 13.48 21.89
CA ARG A 20 -1.15 14.39 21.58
C ARG A 20 0.07 14.17 22.49
N THR A 21 1.16 13.69 21.92
CA THR A 21 2.54 13.90 22.41
C THR A 21 3.35 14.42 21.23
N GLY A 22 4.33 15.30 21.45
CA GLY A 22 5.06 16.05 20.40
C GLY A 22 5.90 15.24 19.39
N VAL A 23 5.54 13.98 19.14
CA VAL A 23 6.06 13.09 18.09
C VAL A 23 4.99 12.95 17.02
N LYS A 24 5.35 12.96 15.72
CA LYS A 24 4.37 12.71 14.64
C LYS A 24 3.66 11.37 14.91
N PRO A 25 2.33 11.34 15.05
CA PRO A 25 1.62 10.12 15.40
C PRO A 25 1.77 9.10 14.26
N LEU A 26 2.25 7.91 14.61
CA LEU A 26 2.41 6.78 13.69
C LEU A 26 1.13 5.94 13.76
N VAL A 27 0.53 5.66 12.60
CA VAL A 27 -0.70 4.87 12.52
C VAL A 27 -0.36 3.40 12.32
N PRO A 28 -0.80 2.50 13.21
CA PRO A 28 -0.41 1.10 13.14
C PRO A 28 -1.27 0.31 12.14
N PHE A 29 -0.62 -0.37 11.18
CA PHE A 29 -1.26 -1.31 10.25
C PHE A 29 -0.70 -2.74 10.37
N LEU A 30 -1.59 -3.73 10.25
CA LEU A 30 -1.25 -5.16 10.36
C LEU A 30 -1.18 -5.81 8.97
N LYS A 31 -0.04 -6.42 8.62
CA LYS A 31 0.02 -7.31 7.45
C LYS A 31 -0.71 -8.62 7.75
N ILE A 32 -1.72 -8.95 6.94
CA ILE A 32 -2.57 -10.14 7.12
C ILE A 32 -2.34 -11.26 6.10
N ASP A 33 -1.74 -10.95 4.94
CA ASP A 33 -1.47 -11.97 3.91
C ASP A 33 -0.42 -13.00 4.37
N GLN A 34 -0.64 -14.26 4.00
CA GLN A 34 0.25 -15.39 4.30
C GLN A 34 1.19 -15.72 3.13
N GLY A 35 1.49 -14.70 2.30
CA GLY A 35 2.24 -14.84 1.06
C GLY A 35 1.37 -15.23 -0.14
N LEU A 36 2.04 -15.56 -1.24
CA LEU A 36 1.42 -15.70 -2.56
C LEU A 36 1.20 -17.16 -2.95
N ALA A 37 0.09 -17.43 -3.63
CA ALA A 37 -0.15 -18.67 -4.34
C ALA A 37 0.76 -18.79 -5.59
N PRO A 38 0.87 -20.00 -6.17
CA PRO A 38 1.53 -20.16 -7.47
C PRO A 38 0.93 -19.24 -8.52
N GLU A 39 1.76 -18.83 -9.48
CA GLU A 39 1.31 -18.00 -10.59
C GLU A 39 0.29 -18.74 -11.45
N GLN A 40 -0.82 -18.08 -11.72
CA GLN A 40 -1.86 -18.52 -12.63
C GLN A 40 -2.36 -17.32 -13.43
N GLN A 41 -2.52 -17.50 -14.75
CA GLN A 41 -3.04 -16.47 -15.65
C GLN A 41 -2.31 -15.11 -15.52
N GLY A 42 -0.99 -15.15 -15.33
CA GLY A 42 -0.17 -13.95 -15.22
C GLY A 42 -0.27 -13.21 -13.90
N ALA A 43 -0.87 -13.79 -12.86
CA ALA A 43 -0.97 -13.20 -11.53
C ALA A 43 -0.71 -14.22 -10.42
N GLN A 44 -0.38 -13.71 -9.24
CA GLN A 44 -0.22 -14.47 -8.01
C GLN A 44 -1.18 -13.91 -6.96
N LEU A 45 -2.25 -14.66 -6.72
CA LEU A 45 -3.21 -14.38 -5.66
C LEU A 45 -2.56 -14.59 -4.28
N MET A 46 -3.22 -14.10 -3.24
CA MET A 46 -2.87 -14.43 -1.86
C MET A 46 -3.23 -15.88 -1.56
N LYS A 47 -2.38 -16.54 -0.75
CA LYS A 47 -2.77 -17.81 -0.13
C LYS A 47 -4.00 -17.61 0.77
N PRO A 48 -4.81 -18.67 1.00
CA PRO A 48 -5.89 -18.62 1.98
C PRO A 48 -5.39 -18.11 3.34
N ILE A 49 -6.20 -17.30 4.00
CA ILE A 49 -5.93 -16.76 5.34
C ILE A 49 -6.90 -17.46 6.31
N PRO A 50 -6.58 -18.67 6.80
CA PRO A 50 -7.44 -19.35 7.75
C PRO A 50 -7.56 -18.51 9.04
N HIS A 51 -8.71 -18.56 9.69
CA HIS A 51 -9.00 -17.82 10.93
C HIS A 51 -8.87 -16.29 10.79
N LEU A 52 -9.25 -15.73 9.64
CA LEU A 52 -9.19 -14.29 9.40
C LEU A 52 -10.01 -13.50 10.44
N ASP A 53 -11.21 -13.95 10.80
CA ASP A 53 -12.06 -13.25 11.77
C ASP A 53 -11.41 -13.13 13.16
N ASP A 54 -10.75 -14.19 13.63
CA ASP A 54 -9.98 -14.19 14.89
C ASP A 54 -8.76 -13.28 14.81
N LEU A 55 -8.13 -13.18 13.63
CA LEU A 55 -7.02 -12.25 13.40
C LEU A 55 -7.49 -10.80 13.44
N LEU A 56 -8.62 -10.48 12.80
CA LEU A 56 -9.18 -9.13 12.77
C LEU A 56 -9.68 -8.71 14.16
N SER A 57 -10.34 -9.60 14.89
CA SER A 57 -10.79 -9.33 16.26
C SER A 57 -9.63 -8.95 17.18
N ARG A 58 -8.53 -9.72 17.13
CA ARG A 58 -7.30 -9.39 17.87
C ARG A 58 -6.63 -8.09 17.40
N ALA A 59 -6.75 -7.75 16.11
CA ALA A 59 -6.22 -6.49 15.59
C ALA A 59 -7.00 -5.30 16.16
N VAL A 60 -8.32 -5.40 16.26
CA VAL A 60 -9.18 -4.40 16.92
C VAL A 60 -8.83 -4.28 18.41
N GLU A 61 -8.71 -5.39 19.14
CA GLU A 61 -8.32 -5.40 20.56
C GLU A 61 -6.95 -4.76 20.80
N LYS A 62 -6.03 -4.87 19.84
CA LYS A 62 -4.70 -4.25 19.88
C LYS A 62 -4.66 -2.82 19.33
N HIS A 63 -5.82 -2.23 19.06
CA HIS A 63 -5.95 -0.87 18.54
C HIS A 63 -5.19 -0.65 17.23
N MET A 64 -5.16 -1.67 16.37
CA MET A 64 -4.74 -1.49 14.98
C MET A 64 -5.73 -0.57 14.29
N PHE A 65 -5.21 0.35 13.47
CA PHE A 65 -6.08 1.20 12.66
C PHE A 65 -6.57 0.45 11.41
N GLY A 66 -5.73 -0.41 10.87
CA GLY A 66 -6.02 -1.07 9.61
C GLY A 66 -5.16 -2.28 9.33
N THR A 67 -5.38 -2.84 8.16
CA THR A 67 -4.66 -4.02 7.67
C THR A 67 -4.00 -3.73 6.33
N LYS A 68 -3.16 -4.68 5.88
CA LYS A 68 -2.47 -4.62 4.61
C LYS A 68 -2.35 -6.02 4.03
N MET A 69 -2.64 -6.18 2.75
CA MET A 69 -2.53 -7.47 2.06
C MET A 69 -1.97 -7.33 0.65
N ARG A 70 -1.01 -8.21 0.26
CA ARG A 70 -0.31 -8.14 -1.04
C ARG A 70 -0.71 -9.25 -2.01
N SER A 71 -0.97 -8.89 -3.25
CA SER A 71 -0.94 -9.80 -4.41
C SER A 71 0.05 -9.28 -5.45
N VAL A 72 0.36 -10.08 -6.48
CA VAL A 72 1.26 -9.67 -7.58
C VAL A 72 0.62 -9.95 -8.92
N ILE A 73 0.80 -9.05 -9.87
CA ILE A 73 0.33 -9.17 -11.25
C ILE A 73 1.53 -8.96 -12.18
N LYS A 74 1.70 -9.87 -13.13
CA LYS A 74 2.81 -9.87 -14.10
C LYS A 74 2.36 -9.65 -15.53
N LEU A 75 1.16 -10.09 -15.91
CA LEU A 75 0.63 -9.96 -17.27
C LEU A 75 -0.86 -9.60 -17.22
N PRO A 76 -1.40 -8.94 -18.28
CA PRO A 76 -2.82 -8.66 -18.37
C PRO A 76 -3.63 -9.95 -18.61
N GLY A 77 -4.93 -9.90 -18.32
CA GLY A 77 -5.86 -11.02 -18.44
C GLY A 77 -6.61 -11.33 -17.15
N ASP A 78 -7.25 -12.50 -17.09
CA ASP A 78 -8.15 -12.93 -16.01
C ASP A 78 -7.50 -12.90 -14.61
N GLY A 79 -6.18 -13.04 -14.53
CA GLY A 79 -5.43 -12.95 -13.28
C GLY A 79 -5.54 -11.57 -12.61
N VAL A 80 -5.67 -10.49 -13.38
CA VAL A 80 -5.87 -9.13 -12.86
C VAL A 80 -7.21 -9.04 -12.13
N ASP A 81 -8.27 -9.52 -12.77
CA ASP A 81 -9.63 -9.47 -12.23
C ASP A 81 -9.74 -10.35 -10.99
N SER A 82 -9.13 -11.54 -11.02
CA SER A 82 -9.06 -12.46 -9.88
C SER A 82 -8.34 -11.83 -8.68
N VAL A 83 -7.25 -11.08 -8.92
CA VAL A 83 -6.54 -10.33 -7.87
C VAL A 83 -7.43 -9.25 -7.26
N VAL A 84 -8.09 -8.45 -8.10
CA VAL A 84 -8.94 -7.35 -7.65
C VAL A 84 -10.15 -7.89 -6.88
N GLU A 85 -10.79 -8.94 -7.38
CA GLU A 85 -11.92 -9.60 -6.70
C GLU A 85 -11.52 -10.13 -5.34
N GLN A 86 -10.40 -10.86 -5.24
CA GLN A 86 -9.90 -11.39 -3.98
C GLN A 86 -9.59 -10.27 -2.97
N GLN A 87 -8.87 -9.23 -3.40
CA GLN A 87 -8.51 -8.09 -2.55
C GLN A 87 -9.76 -7.36 -2.04
N PHE A 88 -10.71 -7.03 -2.91
CA PHE A 88 -11.93 -6.32 -2.48
C PHE A 88 -12.89 -7.20 -1.68
N GLY A 89 -12.92 -8.51 -1.91
CA GLY A 89 -13.64 -9.47 -1.06
C GLY A 89 -13.16 -9.41 0.39
N LEU A 90 -11.84 -9.49 0.59
CA LEU A 90 -11.22 -9.37 1.91
C LEU A 90 -11.40 -7.97 2.49
N ALA A 91 -11.26 -6.91 1.67
CA ALA A 91 -11.45 -5.54 2.11
C ALA A 91 -12.85 -5.32 2.72
N ARG A 92 -13.91 -5.86 2.10
CA ARG A 92 -15.27 -5.79 2.64
C ARG A 92 -15.41 -6.49 3.99
N GLN A 93 -14.80 -7.65 4.18
CA GLN A 93 -14.79 -8.36 5.46
C GLN A 93 -14.05 -7.54 6.54
N ILE A 94 -12.94 -6.91 6.18
CA ILE A 94 -12.14 -6.06 7.08
C ILE A 94 -12.94 -4.82 7.50
N LEU A 95 -13.61 -4.17 6.56
CA LEU A 95 -14.42 -2.97 6.82
C LEU A 95 -15.52 -3.20 7.85
N VAL A 96 -16.13 -4.40 7.90
CA VAL A 96 -17.16 -4.74 8.90
C VAL A 96 -16.61 -4.67 10.34
N THR A 97 -15.30 -4.84 10.53
CA THR A 97 -14.65 -4.78 11.85
C THR A 97 -14.28 -3.35 12.27
N GLY A 98 -14.49 -2.36 11.41
CA GLY A 98 -14.07 -0.96 11.63
C GLY A 98 -12.59 -0.69 11.29
N LEU A 99 -11.84 -1.70 10.82
CA LEU A 99 -10.46 -1.55 10.36
C LEU A 99 -10.42 -1.03 8.92
N VAL A 100 -9.40 -0.23 8.59
CA VAL A 100 -9.17 0.27 7.22
C VAL A 100 -8.28 -0.70 6.43
N PRO A 101 -8.73 -1.29 5.32
CA PRO A 101 -7.90 -2.17 4.50
C PRO A 101 -7.00 -1.38 3.55
N ILE A 102 -5.72 -1.75 3.51
CA ILE A 102 -4.80 -1.40 2.42
C ILE A 102 -4.81 -2.52 1.39
N ILE A 103 -5.35 -2.20 0.21
CA ILE A 103 -5.40 -3.06 -0.96
C ILE A 103 -4.10 -2.86 -1.75
N GLU A 104 -3.28 -3.92 -1.88
CA GLU A 104 -1.96 -3.87 -2.56
C GLU A 104 -1.84 -4.87 -3.72
N PRO A 105 -2.48 -4.61 -4.87
CA PRO A 105 -2.27 -5.34 -6.11
C PRO A 105 -1.00 -4.83 -6.80
N GLU A 106 0.15 -5.41 -6.46
CA GLU A 106 1.44 -5.01 -7.03
C GLU A 106 1.55 -5.45 -8.49
N VAL A 107 1.76 -4.49 -9.40
CA VAL A 107 2.20 -4.79 -10.77
C VAL A 107 3.72 -4.94 -10.76
N ASP A 108 4.23 -6.04 -11.32
CA ASP A 108 5.67 -6.27 -11.46
C ASP A 108 6.30 -5.19 -12.36
N ILE A 109 7.30 -4.46 -11.85
CA ILE A 109 8.01 -3.42 -12.60
C ILE A 109 8.75 -3.96 -13.84
N ARG A 110 8.92 -5.28 -13.94
CA ARG A 110 9.56 -5.98 -15.06
C ARG A 110 8.54 -6.58 -16.03
N SER A 111 7.24 -6.37 -15.81
CA SER A 111 6.22 -6.83 -16.75
C SER A 111 6.49 -6.26 -18.14
N PRO A 112 6.56 -7.08 -19.20
CA PRO A 112 6.75 -6.59 -20.56
C PRO A 112 5.52 -5.83 -21.10
N ARG A 113 4.39 -5.94 -20.40
CA ARG A 113 3.10 -5.31 -20.75
C ARG A 113 2.56 -4.51 -19.57
N LYS A 114 3.46 -3.87 -18.81
CA LYS A 114 3.14 -3.16 -17.57
C LYS A 114 2.01 -2.13 -17.75
N ALA A 115 2.08 -1.30 -18.78
CA ALA A 115 1.05 -0.30 -19.06
C ALA A 115 -0.35 -0.93 -19.29
N GLU A 116 -0.42 -2.06 -20.00
CA GLU A 116 -1.68 -2.76 -20.24
C GLU A 116 -2.24 -3.40 -18.96
N VAL A 117 -1.37 -3.92 -18.09
CA VAL A 117 -1.76 -4.37 -16.75
C VAL A 117 -2.33 -3.21 -15.94
N GLU A 118 -1.67 -2.05 -15.97
CA GLU A 118 -2.09 -0.85 -15.25
C GLU A 118 -3.46 -0.36 -15.71
N ASP A 119 -3.71 -0.34 -17.02
CA ASP A 119 -5.01 0.01 -17.62
C ASP A 119 -6.12 -0.93 -17.14
N GLN A 120 -5.92 -2.25 -17.23
CA GLN A 120 -6.91 -3.23 -16.76
C GLN A 120 -7.11 -3.14 -15.25
N LEU A 121 -6.03 -3.07 -14.47
CA LEU A 121 -6.07 -2.99 -13.02
C LEU A 121 -6.81 -1.72 -12.56
N LYS A 122 -6.54 -0.59 -13.21
CA LYS A 122 -7.21 0.67 -12.89
C LYS A 122 -8.72 0.57 -13.09
N ALA A 123 -9.15 0.08 -14.25
CA ALA A 123 -10.56 -0.10 -14.56
C ALA A 123 -11.25 -1.05 -13.56
N ALA A 124 -10.62 -2.18 -13.25
CA ALA A 124 -11.15 -3.16 -12.30
C ALA A 124 -11.27 -2.60 -10.87
N ILE A 125 -10.28 -1.82 -10.41
CA ILE A 125 -10.34 -1.17 -9.09
C ILE A 125 -11.46 -0.13 -9.05
N LEU A 126 -11.59 0.75 -10.06
CA LEU A 126 -12.68 1.75 -10.10
C LEU A 126 -14.05 1.08 -9.98
N ALA A 127 -14.27 0.02 -10.76
CA ALA A 127 -15.52 -0.74 -10.72
C ALA A 127 -15.81 -1.40 -9.36
N GLN A 128 -14.80 -1.68 -8.53
CA GLN A 128 -15.00 -2.16 -7.15
C GLN A 128 -15.20 -1.01 -6.16
N LEU A 129 -14.53 0.12 -6.35
CA LEU A 129 -14.73 1.31 -5.53
C LEU A 129 -16.17 1.82 -5.63
N ASP A 130 -16.78 1.79 -6.82
CA ASP A 130 -18.18 2.16 -7.05
C ASP A 130 -19.19 1.28 -6.29
N LYS A 131 -18.76 0.09 -5.85
CA LYS A 131 -19.59 -0.85 -5.08
C LYS A 131 -19.48 -0.65 -3.57
N LEU A 132 -18.59 0.24 -3.10
CA LEU A 132 -18.44 0.54 -1.68
C LEU A 132 -19.52 1.51 -1.20
N GLY A 133 -20.08 1.22 -0.03
CA GLY A 133 -21.07 2.08 0.64
C GLY A 133 -20.51 3.44 1.05
N ASP A 134 -21.40 4.37 1.44
CA ASP A 134 -21.01 5.76 1.75
C ASP A 134 -20.03 5.92 2.91
N ASP A 135 -20.09 4.98 3.84
CA ASP A 135 -19.29 4.86 5.05
C ASP A 135 -18.05 3.96 4.87
N GLN A 136 -17.87 3.38 3.68
CA GLN A 136 -16.78 2.46 3.39
C GLN A 136 -15.67 3.16 2.62
N SER A 137 -14.43 3.04 3.10
CA SER A 137 -13.28 3.61 2.42
C SER A 137 -12.03 2.76 2.60
N VAL A 138 -11.19 2.76 1.57
CA VAL A 138 -9.98 1.94 1.51
C VAL A 138 -8.75 2.82 1.32
N ILE A 139 -7.58 2.23 1.58
CA ILE A 139 -6.31 2.78 1.12
C ILE A 139 -5.82 1.90 -0.03
N LEU A 140 -5.36 2.53 -1.11
CA LEU A 140 -4.78 1.81 -2.23
C LEU A 140 -3.26 1.90 -2.15
N LYS A 141 -2.57 0.77 -2.32
CA LYS A 141 -1.11 0.75 -2.45
C LYS A 141 -0.75 0.12 -3.79
N VAL A 142 -0.20 0.93 -4.68
CA VAL A 142 0.03 0.56 -6.08
C VAL A 142 1.50 0.67 -6.46
N THR A 143 1.89 -0.05 -7.50
CA THR A 143 3.18 0.16 -8.15
C THR A 143 3.20 1.55 -8.79
N LEU A 144 4.35 2.24 -8.78
CA LEU A 144 4.52 3.49 -9.52
C LEU A 144 4.20 3.26 -11.01
N PRO A 145 3.25 4.01 -11.60
CA PRO A 145 2.75 3.74 -12.94
C PRO A 145 3.78 4.09 -14.02
N GLU A 146 3.63 3.52 -15.22
CA GLU A 146 4.44 3.93 -16.39
C GLU A 146 4.16 5.37 -16.80
N ARG A 147 2.87 5.75 -16.78
CA ARG A 147 2.41 7.09 -17.10
C ARG A 147 2.29 7.92 -15.82
N ALA A 148 2.90 9.11 -15.82
CA ALA A 148 2.73 10.09 -14.75
C ALA A 148 1.24 10.39 -14.51
N ASP A 149 0.87 10.57 -13.25
CA ASP A 149 -0.49 10.87 -12.78
C ASP A 149 -1.58 9.86 -13.21
N PHE A 150 -1.19 8.65 -13.66
CA PHE A 150 -2.14 7.66 -14.15
C PHE A 150 -3.22 7.28 -13.11
N TYR A 151 -2.82 7.23 -11.84
CA TYR A 151 -3.68 6.94 -10.69
C TYR A 151 -4.27 8.19 -10.00
N ARG A 152 -4.19 9.38 -10.62
CA ARG A 152 -4.73 10.61 -10.02
C ARG A 152 -6.21 10.49 -9.66
N GLU A 153 -6.97 9.82 -10.52
CA GLU A 153 -8.40 9.53 -10.30
C GLU A 153 -8.66 8.76 -9.01
N PHE A 154 -7.74 7.90 -8.55
CA PHE A 154 -7.86 7.26 -7.25
C PHE A 154 -7.66 8.23 -6.10
N ALA A 155 -6.72 9.17 -6.22
CA ALA A 155 -6.46 10.16 -5.18
C ALA A 155 -7.64 11.13 -5.00
N ASP A 156 -8.41 11.35 -6.06
CA ASP A 156 -9.59 12.22 -6.07
C ASP A 156 -10.90 11.45 -5.75
N HIS A 157 -10.85 10.11 -5.61
CA HIS A 157 -12.04 9.28 -5.42
C HIS A 157 -12.58 9.32 -3.97
N PRO A 158 -13.90 9.51 -3.74
CA PRO A 158 -14.47 9.70 -2.40
C PRO A 158 -14.30 8.47 -1.48
N ARG A 159 -14.18 7.27 -2.05
CA ARG A 159 -13.96 6.00 -1.31
C ARG A 159 -12.50 5.69 -1.02
N VAL A 160 -11.56 6.55 -1.42
CA VAL A 160 -10.12 6.33 -1.25
C VAL A 160 -9.58 7.35 -0.27
N ILE A 161 -9.12 6.87 0.90
CA ILE A 161 -8.54 7.74 1.94
C ILE A 161 -7.18 8.28 1.48
N ARG A 162 -6.38 7.39 0.86
CA ARG A 162 -5.06 7.71 0.34
C ARG A 162 -4.58 6.70 -0.70
N VAL A 163 -3.74 7.18 -1.61
CA VAL A 163 -2.98 6.36 -2.54
C VAL A 163 -1.52 6.32 -2.09
N LEU A 164 -1.00 5.12 -1.91
CA LEU A 164 0.36 4.83 -1.52
C LEU A 164 1.11 4.21 -2.70
N ALA A 165 2.39 4.51 -2.83
CA ALA A 165 3.26 3.88 -3.81
C ALA A 165 4.24 2.91 -3.13
N LEU A 166 4.31 1.67 -3.63
CA LEU A 166 5.41 0.77 -3.32
C LEU A 166 6.60 1.05 -4.25
N SER A 167 7.83 0.81 -3.78
CA SER A 167 9.03 1.00 -4.63
C SER A 167 9.23 -0.12 -5.64
N GLY A 168 8.63 -1.30 -5.45
CA GLY A 168 8.54 -2.35 -6.49
C GLY A 168 9.85 -2.98 -6.94
N GLY A 169 10.98 -2.61 -6.34
CA GLY A 169 12.32 -3.03 -6.79
C GLY A 169 13.14 -1.93 -7.47
N TYR A 170 12.57 -0.74 -7.68
CA TYR A 170 13.34 0.45 -8.00
C TYR A 170 14.26 0.82 -6.83
N THR A 171 15.42 1.42 -7.15
CA THR A 171 16.27 2.07 -6.14
C THR A 171 15.54 3.26 -5.51
N ARG A 172 15.98 3.72 -4.35
CA ARG A 172 15.39 4.92 -3.71
C ARG A 172 15.37 6.11 -4.67
N ALA A 173 16.45 6.36 -5.41
CA ALA A 173 16.56 7.48 -6.35
C ALA A 173 15.54 7.36 -7.51
N GLN A 174 15.41 6.17 -8.09
CA GLN A 174 14.43 5.91 -9.16
C GLN A 174 12.99 6.05 -8.64
N ALA A 175 12.69 5.43 -7.51
CA ALA A 175 11.35 5.44 -6.92
C ALA A 175 10.90 6.85 -6.52
N THR A 176 11.79 7.67 -5.95
CA THR A 176 11.48 9.06 -5.60
C THR A 176 11.32 9.95 -6.83
N THR A 177 12.12 9.74 -7.88
CA THR A 177 11.97 10.47 -9.16
C THR A 177 10.64 10.18 -9.84
N LEU A 178 10.21 8.91 -9.84
CA LEU A 178 8.92 8.50 -10.38
C LEU A 178 7.75 8.98 -9.50
N LEU A 179 7.88 8.87 -8.18
CA LEU A 179 6.86 9.31 -7.23
C LEU A 179 6.56 10.80 -7.36
N ALA A 180 7.57 11.64 -7.51
CA ALA A 180 7.41 13.10 -7.66
C ALA A 180 6.64 13.52 -8.94
N ARG A 181 6.31 12.58 -9.83
CA ARG A 181 5.49 12.79 -11.03
C ARG A 181 4.04 12.32 -10.84
N ASN A 182 3.67 11.89 -9.63
CA ASN A 182 2.36 11.31 -9.32
C ASN A 182 1.73 12.08 -8.16
N HIS A 183 1.01 13.15 -8.50
CA HIS A 183 0.41 14.07 -7.55
C HIS A 183 -0.65 13.40 -6.68
N GLY A 184 -0.63 13.67 -5.39
CA GLY A 184 -1.57 13.07 -4.43
C GLY A 184 -1.23 11.62 -4.03
N VAL A 185 -0.11 11.07 -4.52
CA VAL A 185 0.41 9.76 -4.13
C VAL A 185 1.57 9.92 -3.16
N ILE A 186 1.57 9.15 -2.07
CA ILE A 186 2.65 9.19 -1.06
C ILE A 186 3.43 7.87 -1.02
N ALA A 187 4.68 7.88 -0.59
CA ALA A 187 5.47 6.66 -0.50
C ALA A 187 4.99 5.70 0.62
N SER A 188 5.03 4.41 0.34
CA SER A 188 5.01 3.31 1.31
C SER A 188 6.17 2.36 0.99
N PHE A 189 7.39 2.89 1.15
CA PHE A 189 8.63 2.20 0.82
C PHE A 189 9.15 1.37 2.01
N SER A 190 9.61 0.16 1.70
CA SER A 190 10.31 -0.72 2.64
C SER A 190 11.80 -0.74 2.32
N ARG A 191 12.23 -1.60 1.39
CA ARG A 191 13.63 -1.72 0.97
C ARG A 191 14.27 -0.40 0.55
N ALA A 192 13.54 0.46 -0.17
CA ALA A 192 14.06 1.76 -0.61
C ALA A 192 14.27 2.75 0.57
N LEU A 193 13.53 2.62 1.67
CA LEU A 193 13.76 3.39 2.89
C LEU A 193 15.03 2.91 3.60
N THR A 194 15.27 1.60 3.65
CA THR A 194 16.40 1.01 4.37
C THR A 194 17.65 0.79 3.51
N GLU A 195 17.61 1.17 2.24
CA GLU A 195 18.73 1.03 1.30
C GLU A 195 19.94 1.84 1.79
N GLY A 196 21.06 1.15 2.00
CA GLY A 196 22.30 1.74 2.51
C GLY A 196 22.46 1.66 4.03
N LEU A 197 21.46 1.20 4.77
CA LEU A 197 21.57 0.93 6.21
C LEU A 197 22.26 -0.41 6.46
N SER A 198 23.13 -0.46 7.47
CA SER A 198 23.86 -1.66 7.87
C SER A 198 24.13 -1.68 9.38
N THR A 199 24.18 -2.88 9.96
CA THR A 199 24.54 -3.09 11.37
C THR A 199 26.00 -2.75 11.67
N ALA A 200 26.85 -2.58 10.65
CA ALA A 200 28.25 -2.20 10.80
C ALA A 200 28.47 -0.68 10.90
N GLN A 201 27.45 0.15 10.65
CA GLN A 201 27.56 1.60 10.73
C GLN A 201 27.61 2.08 12.18
N SER A 202 28.32 3.18 12.43
CA SER A 202 28.16 3.89 13.70
C SER A 202 26.74 4.50 13.80
N PRO A 203 26.22 4.78 15.00
CA PRO A 203 24.90 5.39 15.16
C PRO A 203 24.74 6.71 14.38
N ALA A 204 25.78 7.53 14.30
CA ALA A 204 25.75 8.79 13.56
C ALA A 204 25.64 8.57 12.04
N GLN A 205 26.38 7.60 11.50
CA GLN A 205 26.30 7.25 10.07
C GLN A 205 24.93 6.66 9.73
N PHE A 206 24.42 5.77 10.58
CA PHE A 206 23.10 5.17 10.42
C PHE A 206 22.01 6.26 10.38
N ASN A 207 22.02 7.18 11.35
CA ASN A 207 21.05 8.26 11.42
C ASN A 207 21.14 9.19 10.21
N ALA A 208 22.36 9.55 9.78
CA ALA A 208 22.53 10.41 8.60
C ALA A 208 21.94 9.78 7.32
N VAL A 209 22.17 8.48 7.10
CA VAL A 209 21.61 7.75 5.93
C VAL A 209 20.09 7.66 6.02
N LEU A 210 19.55 7.40 7.23
CA LEU A 210 18.11 7.33 7.44
C LEU A 210 17.44 8.70 7.22
N ASP A 211 18.03 9.79 7.73
CA ASP A 211 17.54 11.15 7.56
C ASP A 211 17.53 11.57 6.09
N GLU A 212 18.60 11.25 5.34
CA GLU A 212 18.66 11.48 3.90
C GLU A 212 17.54 10.74 3.17
N ALA A 213 17.35 9.45 3.49
CA ALA A 213 16.30 8.64 2.89
C ALA A 213 14.89 9.20 3.20
N ILE A 214 14.62 9.54 4.45
CA ILE A 214 13.35 10.16 4.88
C ILE A 214 13.13 11.48 4.14
N ASN A 215 14.14 12.35 4.06
CA ASN A 215 14.01 13.66 3.42
C ASN A 215 13.73 13.54 1.92
N ALA A 216 14.43 12.66 1.21
CA ALA A 216 14.20 12.40 -0.21
C ALA A 216 12.77 11.88 -0.46
N ILE A 217 12.35 10.88 0.33
CA ILE A 217 11.02 10.28 0.21
C ILE A 217 9.91 11.27 0.56
N ALA A 218 10.08 12.04 1.64
CA ALA A 218 9.12 13.02 2.09
C ALA A 218 9.01 14.20 1.10
N THR A 219 10.09 14.55 0.41
CA THR A 219 10.07 15.58 -0.64
C THR A 219 9.31 15.08 -1.86
N ALA A 220 9.58 13.85 -2.32
CA ALA A 220 8.85 13.25 -3.44
C ALA A 220 7.36 13.01 -3.13
N SER A 221 7.00 12.74 -1.87
CA SER A 221 5.60 12.52 -1.44
C SER A 221 4.78 13.81 -1.23
N ARG A 222 5.37 14.99 -1.45
CA ARG A 222 4.74 16.30 -1.22
C ARG A 222 4.18 16.95 -2.50
N THR A 223 4.22 16.23 -3.61
CA THR A 223 3.67 16.64 -4.91
C THR A 223 2.18 16.32 -5.01
#